data_AF-A0A955PTP9-F1
#
_entry.id   AF-A0A955PTP9-F1
#
_cell.length_a   1.000
_cell.length_b   1.000
_cell.length_c   1.000
_cell.angle_alpha   90.00
_cell.angle_beta   90.00
_cell.angle_gamma   90.00
#
_symmetry.space_group_name_H-M   'P 1'
#
loop_
_entity.id
_entity.type
_entity.pdbx_description
1 polymer ?
#
loop_
_entity_poly.entity_id
_entity_poly.type
_entity_poly.pdbx_seq_one_letter_code
_entity_poly.pdbx_strand_id
1 'polypeptide(L)'
;FSDADLQTYLNTQDSLGKAGAYSIQGEGAHLIEKIEGDYPSVVGLPLSKTAQLLEQAGVELPMKAEKIYRTKPYANWKDFT
;
A
#
# COMPACT_ATOMS: atom_id res chain seq x y z
N PHE A 1 17.89 4.88 -5.59
CA PHE A 1 18.35 3.59 -6.15
C PHE A 1 19.28 3.86 -7.34
N SER A 2 20.11 2.88 -7.70
CA SER A 2 21.03 2.87 -8.85
C SER A 2 20.49 2.03 -10.01
N ASP A 3 21.14 2.07 -11.17
CA ASP A 3 20.77 1.21 -12.31
C ASP A 3 20.91 -0.29 -11.98
N ALA A 4 21.86 -0.66 -11.13
CA ALA A 4 22.03 -2.03 -10.66
C ALA A 4 20.86 -2.49 -9.77
N ASP A 5 20.37 -1.59 -8.90
CA ASP A 5 19.18 -1.85 -8.07
C ASP A 5 17.94 -2.01 -8.97
N LEU A 6 17.80 -1.18 -10.00
CA LEU A 6 16.69 -1.27 -10.95
C LEU A 6 16.73 -2.58 -11.75
N GLN A 7 17.89 -3.01 -12.24
CA GLN A 7 18.01 -4.30 -12.92
C GLN A 7 17.67 -5.48 -12.00
N THR A 8 18.15 -5.42 -10.75
CA THR A 8 17.80 -6.41 -9.73
C THR A 8 16.29 -6.46 -9.53
N TYR A 9 15.63 -5.31 -9.41
CA TYR A 9 14.17 -5.23 -9.29
C TYR A 9 13.44 -5.78 -10.51
N LEU A 10 13.82 -5.39 -11.73
CA LEU A 10 13.16 -5.85 -12.96
C LEU A 10 13.28 -7.37 -13.14
N ASN A 11 14.40 -7.98 -12.69
CA ASN A 11 14.58 -9.42 -12.72
C ASN A 11 13.60 -10.18 -11.82
N THR A 12 13.02 -9.55 -10.80
CA THR A 12 11.99 -10.14 -9.94
C THR A 12 10.65 -10.29 -10.66
N GLN A 13 10.46 -9.57 -11.78
CA GLN A 13 9.19 -9.45 -12.52
C GLN A 13 8.03 -8.85 -11.71
N ASP A 14 8.29 -8.36 -10.50
CA ASP A 14 7.27 -7.75 -9.65
C ASP A 14 6.72 -6.44 -10.26
N SER A 15 7.41 -5.84 -11.22
CA SER A 15 6.91 -4.68 -11.97
C SER A 15 5.74 -5.01 -12.92
N LEU A 16 5.59 -6.27 -13.33
CA LEU A 16 4.61 -6.66 -14.35
C LEU A 16 3.18 -6.53 -13.83
N GLY A 17 2.32 -5.92 -14.67
CA GLY A 17 0.90 -5.72 -14.36
C GLY A 17 0.63 -4.64 -13.30
N LYS A 18 1.64 -3.85 -12.90
CA LYS A 18 1.49 -2.78 -11.89
C LYS A 18 1.59 -1.40 -12.53
N ALA A 19 0.67 -0.52 -12.16
CA ALA A 19 0.72 0.88 -12.59
C ALA A 19 2.01 1.53 -12.07
N GLY A 20 2.72 2.26 -12.93
CA GLY A 20 4.02 2.85 -12.58
C GLY A 20 5.16 1.83 -12.46
N ALA A 21 4.91 0.55 -12.81
CA ALA A 21 5.90 -0.52 -12.82
C ALA A 21 6.58 -0.78 -11.46
N TYR A 22 5.90 -0.53 -10.34
CA TYR A 22 6.40 -0.87 -9.00
C TYR A 22 5.32 -1.49 -8.11
N SER A 23 5.74 -2.28 -7.10
CA SER A 23 4.88 -2.78 -6.03
C SER A 23 5.28 -2.19 -4.69
N ILE A 24 4.37 -1.48 -4.03
CA ILE A 24 4.60 -1.04 -2.65
C ILE A 24 4.62 -2.20 -1.65
N GLN A 25 4.00 -3.34 -1.96
CA GLN A 25 3.94 -4.49 -1.04
C GLN A 25 5.01 -5.55 -1.31
N GLY A 26 5.69 -5.44 -2.45
CA GLY A 26 6.71 -6.38 -2.91
C GLY A 26 8.10 -5.74 -2.95
N GLU A 27 8.95 -6.30 -3.80
CA GLU A 27 10.35 -5.89 -3.99
C GLU A 27 10.49 -4.42 -4.41
N GLY A 28 9.44 -3.86 -5.03
CA GLY A 28 9.41 -2.45 -5.42
C GLY A 28 9.45 -1.48 -4.24
N ALA A 29 9.15 -1.92 -3.01
CA ALA A 29 9.23 -1.11 -1.80
C ALA A 29 10.63 -0.53 -1.56
N HIS A 30 11.68 -1.25 -1.96
CA HIS A 30 13.08 -0.80 -1.83
C HIS A 30 13.42 0.41 -2.71
N LEU A 31 12.58 0.69 -3.71
CA LEU A 31 12.75 1.84 -4.61
C LEU A 31 12.04 3.11 -4.09
N ILE A 32 11.21 2.98 -3.05
CA ILE A 32 10.36 4.07 -2.52
C ILE A 32 11.09 4.72 -1.35
N GLU A 33 11.41 6.01 -1.47
CA GLU A 33 12.05 6.77 -0.37
C GLU A 33 11.06 7.09 0.76
N LYS A 34 9.85 7.53 0.41
CA LYS A 34 8.79 7.87 1.37
C LYS A 34 7.41 7.88 0.69
N ILE A 35 6.38 7.85 1.52
CA ILE A 35 4.99 8.11 1.11
C ILE A 35 4.53 9.38 1.82
N GLU A 36 3.88 10.26 1.09
CA GLU A 36 3.13 11.39 1.66
C GLU A 36 1.64 11.10 1.51
N GLY A 37 1.01 10.63 2.59
CA GLY A 37 -0.41 10.26 2.60
C GLY A 37 -0.68 8.93 3.30
N ASP A 38 -1.70 8.23 2.82
CA ASP A 38 -2.25 7.03 3.45
C ASP A 38 -1.79 5.75 2.72
N TYR A 39 -1.06 4.88 3.42
CA TYR A 39 -0.53 3.64 2.86
C TYR A 39 -1.62 2.72 2.24
N PRO A 40 -2.77 2.46 2.88
CA PRO A 40 -3.89 1.72 2.26
C PRO A 40 -4.34 2.31 0.93
N SER A 41 -4.37 3.63 0.82
CA SER A 41 -4.69 4.32 -0.44
C SER A 41 -3.70 3.95 -1.55
N VAL A 42 -2.40 3.85 -1.24
CA VAL A 42 -1.36 3.43 -2.21
C VAL A 42 -1.47 1.95 -2.55
N VAL A 43 -1.84 1.10 -1.59
CA VAL A 43 -2.14 -0.33 -1.84
C VAL A 43 -3.34 -0.48 -2.79
N GLY A 44 -4.27 0.48 -2.79
CA GLY A 44 -5.36 0.57 -3.76
C GLY A 44 -6.74 0.81 -3.15
N LEU A 45 -6.86 0.96 -1.83
CA LEU A 45 -8.13 1.29 -1.19
C LEU A 45 -7.95 2.34 -0.09
N PRO A 46 -8.50 3.56 -0.25
CA PRO A 46 -8.46 4.59 0.79
C PRO A 46 -9.37 4.20 1.95
N LEU A 47 -8.85 3.40 2.88
CA LEU A 47 -9.63 2.63 3.84
C LEU A 47 -10.50 3.52 4.73
N SER A 48 -9.92 4.58 5.31
CA SER A 48 -10.66 5.54 6.14
C SER A 48 -11.83 6.18 5.37
N LYS A 49 -11.57 6.64 4.13
CA LYS A 49 -12.61 7.25 3.30
C LYS A 49 -13.68 6.25 2.86
N THR A 50 -13.27 5.03 2.54
CA THR A 50 -14.16 3.93 2.15
C THR A 50 -15.08 3.54 3.30
N ALA A 51 -14.55 3.40 4.52
CA ALA A 51 -15.34 3.11 5.71
C ALA A 51 -16.42 4.17 5.94
N GLN A 52 -16.05 5.46 5.89
CA GLN A 52 -17.01 6.56 6.01
C GLN A 52 -18.13 6.51 4.96
N LEU A 53 -17.78 6.21 3.70
CA LEU A 53 -18.78 6.12 2.63
C LEU A 53 -19.72 4.91 2.81
N LEU A 54 -19.20 3.78 3.27
CA LEU A 54 -20.00 2.59 3.56
C LEU A 54 -20.98 2.85 4.72
N GLU A 55 -20.51 3.49 5.79
CA GLU A 55 -21.37 3.88 6.92
C GLU A 55 -22.47 4.87 6.47
N GLN A 56 -22.13 5.86 5.63
CA GLN A 56 -23.10 6.80 5.04
C GLN A 56 -24.14 6.10 4.16
N ALA A 57 -23.76 5.02 3.48
CA ALA A 57 -24.65 4.20 2.69
C ALA A 57 -25.50 3.22 3.54
N GLY A 58 -25.34 3.23 4.87
CA GLY A 58 -26.06 2.33 5.78
C GLY A 58 -25.51 0.91 5.81
N VAL A 59 -24.27 0.69 5.34
CA VAL A 59 -23.61 -0.62 5.38
C VAL A 59 -22.91 -0.78 6.73
N GLU A 60 -23.29 -1.82 7.48
CA GLU A 60 -22.59 -2.18 8.71
C GLU A 60 -21.21 -2.76 8.40
N LEU A 61 -20.19 -2.21 9.04
CA LEU A 61 -18.82 -2.68 8.90
C LEU A 61 -18.53 -3.82 9.89
N PRO A 62 -17.90 -4.92 9.46
CA PRO A 62 -17.55 -6.04 10.35
C PRO A 62 -16.48 -5.64 11.39
N MET A 63 -15.76 -4.56 11.15
CA MET A 63 -14.81 -3.97 12.09
C MET A 63 -14.54 -2.50 11.75
N LYS A 64 -14.14 -1.72 12.75
CA LYS A 64 -13.74 -0.33 12.55
C LYS A 64 -12.39 -0.21 11.85
N ALA A 65 -12.25 0.79 10.97
CA ALA A 65 -11.03 1.03 10.20
C ALA A 65 -9.81 1.26 11.11
N GLU A 66 -9.98 1.94 12.25
CA GLU A 66 -8.92 2.22 13.22
C GLU A 66 -8.24 0.96 13.75
N LYS A 67 -8.99 -0.16 13.82
CA LYS A 67 -8.40 -1.44 14.22
C LYS A 67 -7.36 -1.90 13.20
N ILE A 68 -7.63 -1.75 11.90
CA ILE A 68 -6.70 -2.11 10.82
C ILE A 68 -5.47 -1.19 10.86
N TYR A 69 -5.67 0.12 11.01
CA TYR A 69 -4.59 1.10 11.15
C TYR A 69 -3.69 0.83 12.36
N ARG A 70 -4.25 0.32 13.45
CA ARG A 70 -3.47 -0.08 14.64
C ARG A 70 -2.71 -1.39 14.44
N THR A 71 -3.31 -2.36 13.77
CA THR A 71 -2.69 -3.68 13.57
C THR A 71 -1.66 -3.70 12.45
N LYS A 72 -1.74 -2.76 11.48
CA LYS A 72 -0.85 -2.66 10.31
C LYS A 72 -0.54 -4.04 9.69
N PRO A 73 -1.54 -4.73 9.12
CA PRO A 73 -1.41 -6.13 8.71
C PRO A 73 -0.42 -6.38 7.56
N TYR A 74 0.00 -5.35 6.83
CA TYR A 74 1.03 -5.48 5.80
C TYR A 74 2.43 -5.39 6.43
N ALA A 75 3.26 -6.38 6.15
CA ALA A 75 4.57 -6.56 6.80
C ALA A 75 5.47 -5.32 6.70
N ASN A 76 5.41 -4.61 5.58
CA ASN A 76 6.21 -3.43 5.28
C ASN A 76 5.49 -2.10 5.50
N TRP A 77 4.26 -2.10 6.04
CA TRP A 77 3.54 -0.84 6.31
C TRP A 77 4.36 0.07 7.25
N LYS A 78 4.96 -0.52 8.28
CA LYS A 78 5.80 0.21 9.26
C LYS A 78 6.97 0.97 8.63
N ASP A 79 7.40 0.60 7.43
CA ASP A 79 8.51 1.25 6.73
C ASP A 79 8.07 2.59 6.08
N PHE A 80 6.75 2.85 6.04
CA PHE A 80 6.14 4.02 5.40
C PHE A 80 5.21 4.82 6.31
N THR A 81 5.32 4.67 7.64
CA THR A 81 4.51 5.40 8.64
C THR A 81 5.30 5.85 9.84
#